data_AF-A0A7J2L5V2-F1
#
_entry.id   AF-A0A7J2L5V2-F1
#
_cell.length_a   1.000
_cell.length_b   1.000
_cell.length_c   1.000
_cell.angle_alpha   90.00
_cell.angle_beta   90.00
_cell.angle_gamma   90.00
#
_symmetry.space_group_name_H-M   'P 1'
#
loop_
_entity.id
_entity.type
_entity.pdbx_description
1 polymer ?
#
loop_
_entity_poly.entity_id
_entity_poly.type
_entity_poly.pdbx_seq_one_letter_code
_entity_poly.pdbx_strand_id
1 'polypeptide(L)'
;MLKIVNNVIELIGATPIVKINRLTGPNDAKVYAKLEFYNPSGSIKDRTALYLIEYAEAAGKLKKGKTILEASSGNMGIALAMIAAIKGYKVKIILPKSTSIEKIKMIKAYGAEVIFSPANKGTSGAIKLKQKLLERNPEKYVEIDQYREPANILAHCQTTGREIIEQTRGKVDMIIVGIGTAGTGVGVSLYVKEYNPSIKVVGVVPKKGVNIEGLRNPKDFYPTRLFRKENIDEIVEITKEEIPKIFEVARKIARKEGLLIGMSAAAIMYVAL
;
A
#
# COMPACT_ATOMS: atom_id res chain seq x y z
N MET A 1 23.31 -3.38 -7.13
CA MET A 1 23.92 -3.52 -8.47
C MET A 1 23.03 -2.81 -9.47
N LEU A 2 23.60 -2.03 -10.39
CA LEU A 2 22.85 -1.46 -11.50
C LEU A 2 22.42 -2.61 -12.42
N LYS A 3 21.12 -2.73 -12.69
CA LYS A 3 20.54 -3.78 -13.54
C LYS A 3 19.95 -3.12 -14.79
N ILE A 4 20.33 -3.61 -15.97
CA ILE A 4 19.59 -3.32 -17.21
C ILE A 4 18.32 -4.18 -17.17
N VAL A 5 17.16 -3.55 -17.29
CA VAL A 5 15.83 -4.20 -17.22
C VAL A 5 15.08 -4.01 -18.52
N ASN A 6 14.18 -4.93 -18.86
CA ASN A 6 13.41 -4.83 -20.11
C ASN A 6 12.31 -3.76 -20.03
N ASN A 7 11.76 -3.54 -18.84
CA ASN A 7 10.78 -2.49 -18.57
C ASN A 7 10.74 -2.14 -17.09
N VAL A 8 10.01 -1.08 -16.75
CA VAL A 8 9.97 -0.51 -15.40
C VAL A 8 9.29 -1.43 -14.34
N ILE A 9 8.50 -2.44 -14.74
CA ILE A 9 7.92 -3.41 -13.79
C ILE A 9 9.02 -4.20 -13.08
N GLU A 10 10.14 -4.50 -13.76
CA GLU A 10 11.28 -5.20 -13.16
C GLU A 10 12.02 -4.37 -12.09
N LEU A 11 11.72 -3.08 -11.97
CA LEU A 11 12.23 -2.20 -10.91
C LEU A 11 11.30 -2.14 -9.70
N ILE A 12 10.17 -2.86 -9.72
CA ILE A 12 9.29 -2.97 -8.56
C ILE A 12 9.97 -3.84 -7.51
N GLY A 13 10.09 -3.28 -6.30
CA GLY A 13 10.73 -3.92 -5.17
C GLY A 13 12.21 -3.55 -5.00
N ALA A 14 12.94 -4.37 -4.23
CA ALA A 14 14.33 -4.11 -3.85
C ALA A 14 14.56 -2.69 -3.29
N THR A 15 13.55 -2.13 -2.62
CA THR A 15 13.58 -0.74 -2.13
C THR A 15 14.60 -0.58 -1.00
N PRO A 16 15.22 0.59 -0.84
CA PRO A 16 16.26 0.79 0.17
C PRO A 16 15.69 0.81 1.59
N ILE A 17 16.55 0.46 2.55
CA ILE A 17 16.35 0.73 3.97
C ILE A 17 17.31 1.85 4.37
N VAL A 18 16.81 2.88 5.04
CA VAL A 18 17.60 4.00 5.55
C VAL A 18 17.50 4.08 7.06
N LYS A 19 18.63 4.24 7.74
CA LYS A 19 18.68 4.46 9.18
C LYS A 19 18.19 5.87 9.51
N ILE A 20 17.36 6.00 10.54
CA ILE A 20 16.94 7.28 11.12
C ILE A 20 17.95 7.66 12.20
N ASN A 21 18.64 8.80 12.03
CA ASN A 21 19.82 9.13 12.84
C ASN A 21 19.64 10.28 13.83
N ARG A 22 18.80 11.26 13.52
CA ARG A 22 18.66 12.53 14.26
C ARG A 22 17.36 12.62 15.06
N LEU A 23 16.56 11.56 15.04
CA LEU A 23 15.33 11.41 15.81
C LEU A 23 15.41 10.31 16.87
N THR A 24 16.55 9.64 16.99
CA THR A 24 16.84 8.61 17.98
C THR A 24 18.12 8.97 18.73
N GLY A 25 18.19 8.64 20.01
CA GLY A 25 19.33 8.84 20.90
C GLY A 25 20.19 7.58 21.08
N PRO A 26 21.31 7.68 21.82
CA PRO A 26 22.24 6.55 22.03
C PRO A 26 21.65 5.35 22.76
N ASN A 27 20.64 5.59 23.61
CA ASN A 27 19.97 4.55 24.40
C ASN A 27 18.68 4.04 23.74
N ASP A 28 18.29 4.62 22.60
CA ASP A 28 17.07 4.24 21.89
C ASP A 28 17.34 3.04 20.97
N ALA A 29 16.25 2.39 20.54
CA ALA A 29 16.32 1.38 19.49
C ALA A 29 16.83 1.99 18.17
N LYS A 30 17.55 1.19 17.38
CA LYS A 30 17.94 1.59 16.02
C LYS A 30 16.72 1.56 15.11
N VAL A 31 16.24 2.72 14.71
CA VAL A 31 15.09 2.84 13.79
C VAL A 31 15.58 2.91 12.35
N TYR A 32 14.93 2.12 11.49
CA TYR A 32 15.19 2.09 10.05
C TYR A 32 13.87 2.22 9.28
N ALA A 33 13.89 2.96 8.17
CA ALA A 33 12.74 3.15 7.29
C ALA A 33 12.94 2.38 5.97
N LYS A 34 12.00 1.49 5.65
CA LYS A 34 11.90 0.80 4.35
C LYS A 34 11.19 1.72 3.35
N LEU A 35 11.92 2.24 2.37
CA LEU A 35 11.47 3.36 1.53
C LEU A 35 10.67 2.90 0.31
N GLU A 36 9.43 2.50 0.53
CA GLU A 36 8.56 2.00 -0.54
C GLU A 36 8.13 3.04 -1.59
N PHE A 37 8.45 4.32 -1.37
CA PHE A 37 8.28 5.36 -2.39
C PHE A 37 9.38 5.33 -3.48
N TYR A 38 10.39 4.46 -3.35
CA TYR A 38 11.36 4.16 -4.41
C TYR A 38 10.82 3.19 -5.47
N ASN A 39 9.66 2.57 -5.25
CA ASN A 39 9.02 1.85 -6.35
C ASN A 39 8.65 2.85 -7.48
N PRO A 40 8.59 2.41 -8.74
CA PRO A 40 8.49 3.30 -9.89
C PRO A 40 7.30 4.28 -9.91
N SER A 41 6.13 3.89 -9.41
CA SER A 41 4.98 4.79 -9.31
C SER A 41 5.00 5.69 -8.08
N GLY A 42 5.99 5.50 -7.20
CA GLY A 42 6.18 6.26 -5.97
C GLY A 42 5.56 5.62 -4.73
N SER A 43 5.22 4.32 -4.73
CA SER A 43 4.63 3.69 -3.54
C SER A 43 4.69 2.17 -3.48
N ILE A 44 4.41 1.63 -2.29
CA ILE A 44 4.26 0.20 -2.01
C ILE A 44 3.21 -0.51 -2.89
N LYS A 45 2.25 0.23 -3.48
CA LYS A 45 1.14 -0.37 -4.23
C LYS A 45 1.58 -1.00 -5.55
N ASP A 46 2.77 -0.68 -6.04
CA ASP A 46 3.34 -1.32 -7.24
C ASP A 46 3.47 -2.83 -7.06
N ARG A 47 3.96 -3.26 -5.89
CA ARG A 47 4.07 -4.69 -5.54
C ARG A 47 2.71 -5.36 -5.56
N THR A 48 1.75 -4.78 -4.85
CA THR A 48 0.39 -5.30 -4.74
C THR A 48 -0.29 -5.37 -6.10
N ALA A 49 -0.21 -4.30 -6.90
CA ALA A 49 -0.83 -4.22 -8.21
C ALA A 49 -0.26 -5.25 -9.20
N LEU A 50 1.07 -5.41 -9.22
CA LEU A 50 1.73 -6.40 -10.07
C LEU A 50 1.22 -7.82 -9.76
N TYR A 51 1.32 -8.22 -8.49
CA TYR A 51 0.91 -9.55 -8.04
C TYR A 51 -0.57 -9.84 -8.30
N LEU A 52 -1.45 -8.85 -8.11
CA LEU A 52 -2.87 -9.05 -8.36
C LEU A 52 -3.19 -9.18 -9.85
N ILE A 53 -2.50 -8.41 -10.71
CA ILE A 53 -2.65 -8.53 -12.17
C ILE A 53 -2.17 -9.91 -12.62
N GLU A 54 -0.98 -10.33 -12.21
CA GLU A 54 -0.41 -11.63 -12.56
C GLU A 54 -1.25 -12.80 -12.03
N TYR A 55 -1.80 -12.66 -10.82
CA TYR A 55 -2.74 -13.64 -10.27
C TYR A 55 -4.02 -13.72 -11.10
N ALA A 56 -4.57 -12.60 -11.55
CA ALA A 56 -5.75 -12.58 -12.41
C ALA A 56 -5.46 -13.12 -13.83
N GLU A 57 -4.26 -12.89 -14.37
CA GLU A 57 -3.78 -13.47 -15.62
C GLU A 57 -3.68 -15.00 -15.50
N ALA A 58 -2.99 -15.50 -14.48
CA ALA A 58 -2.78 -16.93 -14.25
C ALA A 58 -4.10 -17.67 -14.00
N ALA A 59 -5.05 -17.05 -13.31
CA ALA A 59 -6.39 -17.60 -13.10
C ALA A 59 -7.30 -17.49 -14.35
N GLY A 60 -6.84 -16.90 -15.45
CA GLY A 60 -7.63 -16.66 -16.65
C GLY A 60 -8.77 -15.65 -16.46
N LYS A 61 -8.80 -14.89 -15.36
CA LYS A 61 -9.81 -13.86 -15.08
C LYS A 61 -9.55 -12.59 -15.90
N LEU A 62 -8.28 -12.22 -16.06
CA LEU A 62 -7.84 -11.08 -16.86
C LEU A 62 -7.31 -11.58 -18.22
N LYS A 63 -8.02 -11.23 -19.29
CA LYS A 63 -7.67 -11.57 -20.68
C LYS A 63 -7.68 -10.32 -21.55
N LYS A 64 -7.03 -10.39 -22.71
CA LYS A 64 -7.08 -9.34 -23.72
C LYS A 64 -8.54 -9.00 -24.05
N GLY A 65 -8.88 -7.71 -24.06
CA GLY A 65 -10.24 -7.21 -24.28
C GLY A 65 -11.02 -6.88 -23.01
N LYS A 66 -10.72 -7.53 -21.87
CA LYS A 66 -11.27 -7.09 -20.57
C LYS A 66 -10.61 -5.80 -20.10
N THR A 67 -11.34 -5.05 -19.29
CA THR A 67 -10.89 -3.78 -18.70
C THR A 67 -10.81 -3.92 -17.18
N ILE A 68 -9.66 -3.62 -16.60
CA ILE A 68 -9.49 -3.58 -15.14
C ILE A 68 -10.35 -2.44 -14.60
N LEU A 69 -11.20 -2.71 -13.61
CA LEU A 69 -12.02 -1.71 -12.95
C LEU A 69 -11.70 -1.70 -11.46
N GLU A 70 -11.18 -0.57 -10.95
CA GLU A 70 -10.84 -0.44 -9.53
C GLU A 70 -11.37 0.87 -8.94
N ALA A 71 -11.82 0.83 -7.69
CA ALA A 71 -12.20 1.98 -6.89
C ALA A 71 -11.05 2.36 -5.96
N SER A 72 -10.23 3.31 -6.39
CA SER A 72 -9.12 3.82 -5.58
C SER A 72 -8.86 5.29 -5.87
N SER A 73 -8.84 6.11 -4.81
CA SER A 73 -8.48 7.52 -4.86
C SER A 73 -6.99 7.77 -4.56
N GLY A 74 -6.18 6.73 -4.56
CA GLY A 74 -4.79 6.78 -4.09
C GLY A 74 -3.84 5.95 -4.93
N ASN A 75 -2.78 5.50 -4.27
CA ASN A 75 -1.62 4.87 -4.90
C ASN A 75 -1.92 3.60 -5.71
N MET A 76 -2.97 2.85 -5.36
CA MET A 76 -3.34 1.65 -6.12
C MET A 76 -3.79 2.01 -7.55
N GLY A 77 -4.53 3.11 -7.73
CA GLY A 77 -4.96 3.53 -9.06
C GLY A 77 -3.79 3.91 -9.95
N ILE A 78 -2.77 4.57 -9.39
CA ILE A 78 -1.54 4.96 -10.09
C ILE A 78 -0.73 3.71 -10.48
N ALA A 79 -0.51 2.80 -9.53
CA ALA A 79 0.21 1.55 -9.75
C ALA A 79 -0.45 0.67 -10.84
N LEU A 80 -1.78 0.48 -10.75
CA LEU A 80 -2.53 -0.24 -11.77
C LEU A 80 -2.44 0.43 -13.14
N ALA A 81 -2.52 1.76 -13.21
CA ALA A 81 -2.41 2.50 -14.47
C ALA A 81 -1.04 2.32 -15.12
N MET A 82 0.03 2.46 -14.35
CA MET A 82 1.40 2.26 -14.82
C MET A 82 1.61 0.83 -15.34
N ILE A 83 1.22 -0.18 -14.57
CA ILE A 83 1.43 -1.59 -14.94
C ILE A 83 0.55 -1.99 -16.13
N ALA A 84 -0.71 -1.52 -16.17
CA ALA A 84 -1.63 -1.78 -17.28
C ALA A 84 -1.13 -1.16 -18.59
N ALA A 85 -0.52 0.04 -18.55
CA ALA A 85 0.07 0.66 -19.73
C ALA A 85 1.17 -0.21 -20.37
N ILE A 86 1.99 -0.86 -19.54
CA ILE A 86 3.10 -1.71 -19.99
C ILE A 86 2.60 -3.08 -20.46
N LYS A 87 1.66 -3.69 -19.72
CA LYS A 87 1.08 -4.99 -20.06
C LYS A 87 0.00 -4.92 -21.15
N GLY A 88 -0.36 -3.72 -21.61
CA GLY A 88 -1.34 -3.53 -22.68
C GLY A 88 -2.80 -3.74 -22.26
N TYR A 89 -3.13 -3.55 -20.98
CA TYR A 89 -4.50 -3.62 -20.48
C TYR A 89 -5.17 -2.26 -20.44
N LYS A 90 -6.49 -2.25 -20.67
CA LYS A 90 -7.32 -1.09 -20.35
C LYS A 90 -7.60 -1.07 -18.86
N VAL A 91 -7.55 0.10 -18.25
CA VAL A 91 -7.92 0.30 -16.85
C VAL A 91 -8.85 1.51 -16.71
N LYS A 92 -9.85 1.36 -15.84
CA LYS A 92 -10.71 2.46 -15.38
C LYS A 92 -10.62 2.57 -13.87
N ILE A 93 -10.30 3.77 -13.39
CA ILE A 93 -10.21 4.06 -11.96
C ILE A 93 -11.42 4.90 -11.54
N ILE A 94 -12.16 4.38 -10.57
CA ILE A 94 -13.28 5.08 -9.94
C ILE A 94 -12.77 5.81 -8.71
N LEU A 95 -12.95 7.13 -8.69
CA LEU A 95 -12.48 7.98 -7.60
C LEU A 95 -13.50 9.07 -7.24
N PRO A 96 -13.58 9.52 -5.98
CA PRO A 96 -14.42 10.64 -5.59
C PRO A 96 -13.95 11.94 -6.25
N LYS A 97 -14.88 12.84 -6.58
CA LYS A 97 -14.54 14.19 -7.10
C LYS A 97 -13.65 15.02 -6.17
N SER A 98 -13.55 14.66 -4.89
CA SER A 98 -12.64 15.29 -3.91
C SER A 98 -11.19 14.78 -3.96
N THR A 99 -10.87 13.82 -4.83
CA THR A 99 -9.50 13.33 -5.01
C THR A 99 -8.61 14.45 -5.56
N SER A 100 -7.35 14.50 -5.12
CA SER A 100 -6.40 15.53 -5.54
C SER A 100 -6.18 15.53 -7.06
N ILE A 101 -5.98 16.72 -7.62
CA ILE A 101 -5.82 16.92 -9.07
C ILE A 101 -4.54 16.24 -9.56
N GLU A 102 -3.48 16.24 -8.74
CA GLU A 102 -2.19 15.63 -9.05
C GLU A 102 -2.37 14.13 -9.30
N LYS A 103 -3.09 13.42 -8.42
CA LYS A 103 -3.35 11.99 -8.58
C LYS A 103 -4.18 11.70 -9.82
N ILE A 104 -5.20 12.52 -10.10
CA ILE A 104 -6.02 12.39 -11.32
C ILE A 104 -5.15 12.57 -12.56
N LYS A 105 -4.24 13.57 -12.57
CA LYS A 105 -3.31 13.80 -13.67
C LYS A 105 -2.35 12.64 -13.86
N MET A 106 -1.77 12.11 -12.79
CA MET A 106 -0.88 10.93 -12.85
C MET A 106 -1.59 9.70 -13.42
N ILE A 107 -2.79 9.38 -12.94
CA ILE A 107 -3.58 8.26 -13.45
C ILE A 107 -3.85 8.42 -14.95
N LYS A 108 -4.29 9.61 -15.38
CA LYS A 108 -4.56 9.88 -16.80
C LYS A 108 -3.31 9.87 -17.67
N ALA A 109 -2.16 10.30 -17.14
CA ALA A 109 -0.89 10.31 -17.88
C ALA A 109 -0.45 8.90 -18.28
N TYR A 110 -0.79 7.88 -17.48
CA TYR A 110 -0.60 6.48 -17.83
C TYR A 110 -1.68 5.90 -18.77
N GLY A 111 -2.60 6.73 -19.26
CA GLY A 111 -3.66 6.31 -20.19
C GLY A 111 -4.89 5.67 -19.53
N ALA A 112 -5.00 5.71 -18.21
CA ALA A 112 -6.17 5.19 -17.50
C ALA A 112 -7.38 6.12 -17.64
N GLU A 113 -8.57 5.55 -17.84
CA GLU A 113 -9.81 6.31 -17.78
C GLU A 113 -10.22 6.56 -16.32
N VAL A 114 -10.78 7.74 -16.05
CA VAL A 114 -11.25 8.10 -14.71
C VAL A 114 -12.78 8.20 -14.69
N ILE A 115 -13.41 7.51 -13.74
CA ILE A 115 -14.84 7.61 -13.47
C ILE A 115 -15.03 8.30 -12.11
N PHE A 116 -15.81 9.38 -12.08
CA PHE A 116 -16.02 10.12 -10.86
C PHE A 116 -17.22 9.61 -10.06
N SER A 117 -17.03 9.35 -8.77
CA SER A 117 -18.13 9.18 -7.80
C SER A 117 -18.40 10.49 -7.05
N PRO A 118 -19.60 10.66 -6.43
CA PRO A 118 -19.89 11.84 -5.62
C PRO A 118 -18.86 12.06 -4.50
N ALA A 119 -18.41 13.30 -4.32
CA ALA A 119 -17.39 13.66 -3.33
C ALA A 119 -17.81 13.31 -1.89
N ASN A 120 -19.06 13.61 -1.53
CA ASN A 120 -19.62 13.37 -0.19
C ASN A 120 -19.74 11.88 0.20
N LYS A 121 -19.60 10.96 -0.76
CA LYS A 121 -19.64 9.52 -0.48
C LYS A 121 -18.26 8.89 -0.29
N GLY A 122 -17.19 9.66 -0.49
CA GLY A 122 -15.80 9.20 -0.34
C GLY A 122 -15.50 7.89 -1.08
N THR A 123 -14.48 7.16 -0.63
CA THR A 123 -14.08 5.89 -1.24
C THR A 123 -15.18 4.82 -1.19
N SER A 124 -16.01 4.82 -0.14
CA SER A 124 -17.15 3.90 -0.04
C SER A 124 -18.15 4.07 -1.19
N GLY A 125 -18.37 5.31 -1.63
CA GLY A 125 -19.18 5.61 -2.81
C GLY A 125 -18.56 5.08 -4.11
N ALA A 126 -17.24 5.21 -4.26
CA ALA A 126 -16.52 4.66 -5.41
C ALA A 126 -16.61 3.13 -5.45
N ILE A 127 -16.44 2.45 -4.30
CA ILE A 127 -16.56 0.99 -4.20
C ILE A 127 -17.97 0.51 -4.59
N LYS A 128 -19.01 1.17 -4.08
CA LYS A 128 -20.40 0.84 -4.44
C LYS A 128 -20.67 1.02 -5.94
N LEU A 129 -20.09 2.05 -6.56
CA LEU A 129 -20.21 2.26 -8.01
C LEU A 129 -19.46 1.18 -8.81
N LYS A 130 -18.26 0.79 -8.35
CA LYS A 130 -17.49 -0.32 -8.94
C LYS A 130 -18.32 -1.60 -8.96
N GLN A 131 -18.89 -2.00 -7.82
CA GLN A 131 -19.69 -3.22 -7.70
C GLN A 131 -20.86 -3.23 -8.70
N LYS A 132 -21.62 -2.13 -8.78
CA LYS A 132 -22.72 -2.00 -9.75
C LYS A 132 -22.25 -2.12 -11.21
N LEU A 133 -21.08 -1.57 -11.54
CA LEU A 133 -20.54 -1.64 -12.90
C LEU A 133 -20.04 -3.05 -13.26
N LEU A 134 -19.42 -3.75 -12.30
CA LEU A 134 -19.02 -5.15 -12.44
C LEU A 134 -20.23 -6.05 -12.68
N GLU A 135 -21.25 -5.94 -11.81
CA GLU A 135 -22.49 -6.73 -11.90
C GLU A 135 -23.21 -6.52 -13.23
N ARG A 136 -23.25 -5.28 -13.73
CA ARG A 136 -23.92 -4.95 -15.00
C ARG A 136 -23.10 -5.33 -16.24
N ASN A 137 -21.79 -5.51 -16.12
CA ASN A 137 -20.91 -5.75 -17.26
C ASN A 137 -19.81 -6.79 -16.96
N PRO A 138 -20.16 -8.02 -16.52
CA PRO A 138 -19.19 -9.02 -16.06
C PRO A 138 -18.24 -9.51 -17.18
N GLU A 139 -18.68 -9.45 -18.43
CA GLU A 139 -17.84 -9.79 -19.58
C GLU A 139 -16.83 -8.70 -19.94
N LYS A 140 -17.13 -7.44 -19.60
CA LYS A 140 -16.30 -6.28 -19.95
C LYS A 140 -15.27 -5.97 -18.88
N TYR A 141 -15.69 -6.01 -17.61
CA TYR A 141 -14.86 -5.58 -16.50
C TYR A 141 -14.33 -6.76 -15.71
N VAL A 142 -13.12 -6.60 -15.20
CA VAL A 142 -12.53 -7.49 -14.21
C VAL A 142 -12.10 -6.67 -13.00
N GLU A 143 -12.43 -7.19 -11.83
CA GLU A 143 -12.00 -6.61 -10.57
C GLU A 143 -10.64 -7.17 -10.18
N ILE A 144 -9.73 -6.26 -9.82
CA ILE A 144 -8.47 -6.59 -9.17
C ILE A 144 -8.64 -6.24 -7.69
N ASP A 145 -9.18 -7.18 -6.90
CA ASP A 145 -9.63 -6.89 -5.54
C ASP A 145 -8.50 -6.94 -4.51
N GLN A 146 -7.92 -5.76 -4.24
CA GLN A 146 -6.84 -5.60 -3.26
C GLN A 146 -7.23 -5.94 -1.81
N TYR A 147 -8.52 -6.07 -1.48
CA TYR A 147 -9.01 -6.32 -0.12
C TYR A 147 -9.37 -7.78 0.14
N ARG A 148 -9.39 -8.63 -0.89
CA ARG A 148 -9.83 -10.03 -0.78
C ARG A 148 -8.86 -11.03 -1.39
N GLU A 149 -8.13 -10.64 -2.44
CA GLU A 149 -7.28 -11.59 -3.15
C GLU A 149 -5.98 -11.87 -2.37
N PRO A 150 -5.63 -13.16 -2.15
CA PRO A 150 -4.44 -13.55 -1.37
C PRO A 150 -3.13 -13.10 -2.02
N ALA A 151 -3.13 -12.83 -3.34
CA ALA A 151 -1.97 -12.33 -4.05
C ALA A 151 -1.41 -11.01 -3.48
N ASN A 152 -2.25 -10.20 -2.83
CA ASN A 152 -1.76 -9.02 -2.08
C ASN A 152 -0.87 -9.42 -0.88
N ILE A 153 -1.26 -10.43 -0.10
CA ILE A 153 -0.43 -10.97 0.98
C ILE A 153 0.85 -11.57 0.40
N LEU A 154 0.73 -12.34 -0.69
CA LEU A 154 1.87 -13.00 -1.34
C LEU A 154 2.90 -11.99 -1.85
N ALA A 155 2.47 -10.85 -2.39
CA ALA A 155 3.36 -9.78 -2.83
C ALA A 155 4.34 -9.39 -1.73
N HIS A 156 3.86 -9.28 -0.50
CA HIS A 156 4.66 -8.85 0.64
C HIS A 156 5.38 -9.99 1.34
N CYS A 157 4.83 -11.19 1.34
CA CYS A 157 5.51 -12.38 1.85
C CYS A 157 6.75 -12.71 1.00
N GLN A 158 6.57 -12.81 -0.32
CA GLN A 158 7.64 -13.24 -1.24
C GLN A 158 8.68 -12.16 -1.55
N THR A 159 8.33 -10.88 -1.36
CA THR A 159 9.24 -9.77 -1.65
C THR A 159 9.56 -8.93 -0.41
N THR A 160 8.60 -8.17 0.11
CA THR A 160 8.85 -7.16 1.15
C THR A 160 9.44 -7.77 2.44
N GLY A 161 8.88 -8.87 2.95
CA GLY A 161 9.36 -9.56 4.15
C GLY A 161 10.76 -10.14 3.94
N ARG A 162 10.97 -10.81 2.80
CA ARG A 162 12.28 -11.33 2.39
C ARG A 162 13.35 -10.24 2.33
N GLU A 163 13.07 -9.15 1.62
CA GLU A 163 14.00 -8.03 1.49
C GLU A 163 14.37 -7.44 2.84
N ILE A 164 13.42 -7.30 3.78
CA ILE A 164 13.71 -6.80 5.13
C ILE A 164 14.70 -7.73 5.85
N ILE A 165 14.48 -9.04 5.82
CA ILE A 165 15.39 -10.01 6.46
C ILE A 165 16.78 -9.96 5.82
N GLU A 166 16.87 -9.97 4.50
CA GLU A 166 18.14 -9.91 3.77
C GLU A 166 18.92 -8.62 4.07
N GLN A 167 18.24 -7.47 3.99
CA GLN A 167 18.85 -6.15 4.18
C GLN A 167 19.28 -5.90 5.63
N THR A 168 18.56 -6.47 6.60
CA THR A 168 18.90 -6.39 8.04
C THR A 168 19.82 -7.52 8.48
N ARG A 169 20.17 -8.45 7.58
CA ARG A 169 20.91 -9.68 7.88
C ARG A 169 20.29 -10.47 9.04
N GLY A 170 18.96 -10.51 9.08
CA GLY A 170 18.18 -11.19 10.10
C GLY A 170 18.21 -10.54 11.50
N LYS A 171 18.71 -9.30 11.63
CA LYS A 171 18.84 -8.59 12.92
C LYS A 171 17.67 -7.66 13.25
N VAL A 172 16.56 -7.78 12.54
CA VAL A 172 15.35 -6.99 12.85
C VAL A 172 14.60 -7.63 14.01
N ASP A 173 14.30 -6.85 15.05
CA ASP A 173 13.55 -7.33 16.21
C ASP A 173 12.06 -7.00 16.12
N MET A 174 11.72 -5.89 15.46
CA MET A 174 10.36 -5.38 15.35
C MET A 174 10.13 -4.70 14.00
N ILE A 175 8.94 -4.89 13.43
CA ILE A 175 8.46 -4.24 12.22
C ILE A 175 7.16 -3.51 12.52
N ILE A 176 7.15 -2.20 12.29
CA ILE A 176 5.97 -1.35 12.45
C ILE A 176 5.39 -1.06 11.08
N VAL A 177 4.11 -1.36 10.88
CA VAL A 177 3.46 -1.33 9.56
C VAL A 177 2.07 -0.71 9.63
N GLY A 178 1.79 0.20 8.71
CA GLY A 178 0.46 0.77 8.55
C GLY A 178 -0.51 -0.23 7.92
N ILE A 179 -1.68 -0.40 8.52
CA ILE A 179 -2.71 -1.30 8.02
C ILE A 179 -3.72 -0.52 7.17
N GLY A 180 -3.66 -0.76 5.85
CA GLY A 180 -4.69 -0.34 4.89
C GLY A 180 -5.49 -1.54 4.38
N THR A 181 -4.96 -2.23 3.38
CA THR A 181 -5.52 -3.50 2.88
C THR A 181 -5.11 -4.71 3.74
N ALA A 182 -4.26 -4.53 4.74
CA ALA A 182 -3.60 -5.55 5.56
C ALA A 182 -2.60 -6.48 4.85
N GLY A 183 -2.51 -6.46 3.51
CA GLY A 183 -1.59 -7.32 2.75
C GLY A 183 -0.13 -7.17 3.20
N THR A 184 0.35 -5.95 3.42
CA THR A 184 1.73 -5.71 3.89
C THR A 184 1.98 -6.29 5.27
N GLY A 185 1.12 -5.97 6.25
CA GLY A 185 1.33 -6.45 7.61
C GLY A 185 1.27 -7.96 7.73
N VAL A 186 0.27 -8.59 7.10
CA VAL A 186 0.13 -10.06 7.14
C VAL A 186 1.21 -10.74 6.31
N GLY A 187 1.49 -10.28 5.10
CA GLY A 187 2.51 -10.87 4.23
C GLY A 187 3.91 -10.79 4.82
N VAL A 188 4.30 -9.62 5.35
CA VAL A 188 5.57 -9.48 6.06
C VAL A 188 5.60 -10.37 7.29
N SER A 189 4.54 -10.38 8.11
CA SER A 189 4.48 -11.25 9.29
C SER A 189 4.71 -12.71 8.96
N LEU A 190 4.06 -13.25 7.92
CA LEU A 190 4.20 -14.66 7.56
C LEU A 190 5.66 -15.00 7.28
N TYR A 191 6.34 -14.20 6.45
CA TYR A 191 7.74 -14.45 6.09
C TYR A 191 8.68 -14.29 7.29
N VAL A 192 8.57 -13.19 8.04
CA VAL A 192 9.54 -12.90 9.11
C VAL A 192 9.37 -13.83 10.31
N LYS A 193 8.15 -14.28 10.61
CA LYS A 193 7.91 -15.24 11.70
C LYS A 193 8.31 -16.67 11.33
N GLU A 194 8.25 -17.02 10.05
CA GLU A 194 8.87 -18.27 9.56
C GLU A 194 10.39 -18.24 9.75
N TYR A 195 11.03 -17.10 9.49
CA TYR A 195 12.47 -16.92 9.71
C TYR A 195 12.84 -16.90 11.20
N ASN A 196 12.14 -16.10 12.00
CA ASN A 196 12.33 -16.01 13.45
C ASN A 196 11.01 -15.60 14.15
N PRO A 197 10.36 -16.50 14.90
CA PRO A 197 9.06 -16.24 15.53
C PRO A 197 9.12 -15.18 16.64
N SER A 198 10.31 -14.79 17.12
CA SER A 198 10.47 -13.72 18.10
C SER A 198 10.31 -12.32 17.50
N ILE A 199 10.40 -12.17 16.18
CA ILE A 199 10.23 -10.87 15.50
C ILE A 199 8.80 -10.37 15.70
N LYS A 200 8.66 -9.16 16.24
CA LYS A 200 7.36 -8.53 16.49
C LYS A 200 6.85 -7.76 15.26
N VAL A 201 5.56 -7.88 14.98
CA VAL A 201 4.88 -7.08 13.94
C VAL A 201 3.80 -6.24 14.60
N VAL A 202 3.98 -4.92 14.56
CA VAL A 202 3.08 -3.92 15.14
C VAL A 202 2.29 -3.22 14.04
N GLY A 203 0.97 -3.35 14.06
CA GLY A 203 0.06 -2.73 13.11
C GLY A 203 -0.39 -1.35 13.55
N VAL A 204 -0.30 -0.35 12.68
CA VAL A 204 -0.81 1.00 12.92
C VAL A 204 -2.11 1.22 12.15
N VAL A 205 -3.19 1.53 12.85
CA VAL A 205 -4.52 1.81 12.28
C VAL A 205 -5.05 3.15 12.81
N PRO A 206 -5.90 3.86 12.06
CA PRO A 206 -6.67 4.95 12.62
C PRO A 206 -7.79 4.41 13.50
N LYS A 207 -8.10 5.10 14.60
CA LYS A 207 -9.33 4.88 15.35
C LYS A 207 -10.55 5.14 14.44
N LYS A 208 -11.67 4.45 14.68
CA LYS A 208 -12.88 4.59 13.86
C LYS A 208 -13.30 6.06 13.76
N GLY A 209 -13.48 6.55 12.53
CA GLY A 209 -13.83 7.96 12.25
C GLY A 209 -12.64 8.90 12.08
N VAL A 210 -11.41 8.43 12.35
CA VAL A 210 -10.17 9.16 12.04
C VAL A 210 -9.72 8.80 10.62
N ASN A 211 -9.34 9.80 9.83
CA ASN A 211 -8.89 9.60 8.46
C ASN A 211 -7.39 9.87 8.34
N ILE A 212 -6.63 8.84 7.98
CA ILE A 212 -5.20 8.93 7.64
C ILE A 212 -5.02 8.27 6.28
N GLU A 213 -4.50 9.02 5.31
CA GLU A 213 -4.39 8.52 3.96
C GLU A 213 -3.51 7.26 3.88
N GLY A 214 -4.07 6.19 3.32
CA GLY A 214 -3.40 4.90 3.13
C GLY A 214 -3.63 3.90 4.27
N LEU A 215 -4.19 4.34 5.40
CA LEU A 215 -4.58 3.48 6.52
C LEU A 215 -6.10 3.31 6.58
N ARG A 216 -6.56 2.21 7.19
CA ARG A 216 -7.98 1.92 7.38
C ARG A 216 -8.21 1.28 8.73
N ASN A 217 -9.36 1.53 9.32
CA ASN A 217 -9.78 0.79 10.50
C ASN A 217 -10.33 -0.58 10.02
N PRO A 218 -9.91 -1.72 10.62
CA PRO A 218 -10.45 -3.04 10.25
C PRO A 218 -11.97 -3.18 10.41
N LYS A 219 -12.62 -2.27 11.16
CA LYS A 219 -14.08 -2.22 11.37
C LYS A 219 -14.81 -1.26 10.42
N ASP A 220 -14.15 -0.78 9.36
CA ASP A 220 -14.77 0.08 8.33
C ASP A 220 -15.83 -0.66 7.51
N PHE A 221 -16.69 0.09 6.80
CA PHE A 221 -17.82 -0.43 6.00
C PHE A 221 -17.42 -1.50 4.96
N TYR A 222 -16.21 -1.39 4.42
CA TYR A 222 -15.65 -2.40 3.51
C TYR A 222 -14.35 -2.92 4.13
N PRO A 223 -14.46 -3.84 5.12
CA PRO A 223 -13.30 -4.33 5.83
C PRO A 223 -12.50 -5.22 4.90
N THR A 224 -11.18 -5.14 5.02
CA THR A 224 -10.30 -6.08 4.31
C THR A 224 -10.53 -7.50 4.84
N ARG A 225 -10.62 -8.47 3.95
CA ARG A 225 -10.65 -9.91 4.31
C ARG A 225 -9.25 -10.48 4.49
N LEU A 226 -8.22 -9.69 4.23
CA LEU A 226 -6.82 -10.09 4.37
C LEU A 226 -6.30 -9.90 5.78
N PHE A 227 -7.00 -9.15 6.64
CA PHE A 227 -6.55 -8.92 8.01
C PHE A 227 -6.65 -10.20 8.84
N ARG A 228 -5.53 -10.56 9.48
CA ARG A 228 -5.37 -11.73 10.33
C ARG A 228 -4.76 -11.27 11.65
N LYS A 229 -5.57 -11.25 12.72
CA LYS A 229 -5.13 -10.71 14.01
C LYS A 229 -3.97 -11.52 14.59
N GLU A 230 -3.96 -12.82 14.36
CA GLU A 230 -2.93 -13.77 14.76
C GLU A 230 -1.54 -13.46 14.14
N ASN A 231 -1.50 -12.74 13.01
CA ASN A 231 -0.26 -12.31 12.37
C ASN A 231 0.24 -10.95 12.87
N ILE A 232 -0.49 -10.25 13.72
CA ILE A 232 -0.14 -8.92 14.20
C ILE A 232 -0.03 -8.97 15.72
N ASP A 233 1.17 -8.83 16.27
CA ASP A 233 1.44 -8.97 17.70
C ASP A 233 0.79 -7.85 18.53
N GLU A 234 0.75 -6.64 17.97
CA GLU A 234 0.15 -5.47 18.60
C GLU A 234 -0.51 -4.56 17.57
N ILE A 235 -1.59 -3.88 17.96
CA ILE A 235 -2.27 -2.88 17.13
C ILE A 235 -2.30 -1.56 17.89
N VAL A 236 -1.69 -0.54 17.30
CA VAL A 236 -1.73 0.84 17.79
C VAL A 236 -2.81 1.61 17.02
N GLU A 237 -3.81 2.10 17.75
CA GLU A 237 -4.87 2.94 17.18
C GLU A 237 -4.54 4.43 17.32
N ILE A 238 -4.42 5.13 16.20
CA ILE A 238 -4.19 6.58 16.17
C ILE A 238 -5.49 7.34 16.37
N THR A 239 -5.53 8.22 17.37
CA THR A 239 -6.69 9.07 17.65
C THR A 239 -6.67 10.39 16.87
N LYS A 240 -7.77 11.15 16.94
CA LYS A 240 -7.87 12.45 16.26
C LYS A 240 -6.92 13.48 16.88
N GLU A 241 -6.72 13.40 18.20
CA GLU A 241 -5.88 14.29 19.00
C GLU A 241 -4.38 14.11 18.67
N GLU A 242 -3.99 12.97 18.12
CA GLU A 242 -2.61 12.66 17.74
C GLU A 242 -2.25 13.13 16.33
N ILE A 243 -3.24 13.45 15.49
CA ILE A 243 -3.02 13.91 14.11
C ILE A 243 -2.07 15.11 14.02
N PRO A 244 -2.18 16.17 14.87
CA PRO A 244 -1.21 17.27 14.87
C PRO A 244 0.22 16.82 15.17
N LYS A 245 0.42 15.84 16.07
CA LYS A 245 1.74 15.28 16.40
C LYS A 245 2.33 14.51 15.22
N ILE A 246 1.50 13.77 14.49
CA ILE A 246 1.93 13.07 13.27
C ILE A 246 2.41 14.05 12.20
N PHE A 247 1.72 15.19 12.03
CA PHE A 247 2.21 16.25 11.14
C PHE A 247 3.54 16.83 11.62
N GLU A 248 3.75 16.97 12.92
CA GLU A 248 5.02 17.40 13.48
C GLU A 248 6.14 16.39 13.19
N VAL A 249 5.89 15.09 13.38
CA VAL A 249 6.81 14.00 13.05
C VAL A 249 7.16 14.02 11.56
N ALA A 250 6.17 14.16 10.68
CA ALA A 250 6.40 14.28 9.23
C ALA A 250 7.38 15.43 8.90
N ARG A 251 7.15 16.61 9.48
CA ARG A 251 8.02 17.79 9.27
C ARG A 251 9.41 17.59 9.88
N LYS A 252 9.50 16.95 11.05
CA LYS A 252 10.78 16.63 11.71
C LYS A 252 11.60 15.67 10.86
N ILE A 253 11.00 14.62 10.33
CA ILE A 253 11.65 13.66 9.43
C ILE A 253 12.15 14.35 8.17
N ALA A 254 11.33 15.20 7.54
CA ALA A 254 11.77 15.96 6.37
C ALA A 254 12.97 16.88 6.69
N ARG A 255 12.91 17.64 7.80
CA ARG A 255 13.96 18.60 8.16
C ARG A 255 15.24 17.96 8.67
N LYS A 256 15.15 16.84 9.40
CA LYS A 256 16.29 16.23 10.08
C LYS A 256 16.88 15.05 9.31
N GLU A 257 16.06 14.26 8.63
CA GLU A 257 16.50 13.06 7.88
C GLU A 257 16.49 13.29 6.36
N GLY A 258 15.95 14.40 5.86
CA GLY A 258 15.84 14.66 4.42
C GLY A 258 14.82 13.78 3.71
N LEU A 259 13.90 13.14 4.45
CA LEU A 259 12.90 12.23 3.89
C LEU A 259 11.53 12.93 3.82
N LEU A 260 11.05 13.19 2.60
CA LEU A 260 9.70 13.72 2.39
C LEU A 260 8.69 12.57 2.29
N ILE A 261 7.96 12.33 3.37
CA ILE A 261 7.08 11.17 3.53
C ILE A 261 5.60 11.54 3.59
N GLY A 262 4.74 10.60 3.19
CA GLY A 262 3.28 10.75 3.28
C GLY A 262 2.72 10.53 4.69
N MET A 263 1.42 10.80 4.87
CA MET A 263 0.76 10.74 6.18
C MET A 263 0.76 9.37 6.86
N SER A 264 0.57 8.28 6.10
CA SER A 264 0.67 6.92 6.66
C SER A 264 2.07 6.59 7.14
N ALA A 265 3.09 6.98 6.39
CA ALA A 265 4.49 6.81 6.80
C ALA A 265 4.81 7.65 8.05
N ALA A 266 4.28 8.88 8.13
CA ALA A 266 4.43 9.71 9.33
C ALA A 266 3.72 9.11 10.56
N ALA A 267 2.55 8.49 10.39
CA ALA A 267 1.86 7.78 11.48
C ALA A 267 2.66 6.56 11.96
N ILE A 268 3.23 5.78 11.04
CA ILE A 268 4.12 4.65 11.38
C ILE A 268 5.34 5.16 12.15
N MET A 269 5.97 6.24 11.69
CA MET A 269 7.13 6.82 12.33
C MET A 269 6.82 7.48 13.68
N TYR A 270 5.61 8.01 13.87
CA TYR A 270 5.16 8.51 15.17
C TYR A 270 5.02 7.38 16.19
N VAL A 271 4.66 6.17 15.77
CA VAL A 271 4.62 4.99 16.64
C VAL A 271 6.02 4.41 16.86
N ALA A 272 6.92 4.58 15.91
CA ALA A 272 8.28 4.04 15.97
C ALA A 272 9.26 4.86 16.82
N LEU A 273 8.96 6.14 17.07
CA LEU A 273 9.81 7.12 17.77
C LEU A 273 9.20 7.46 19.13
#